data_AF-A0A452YGL8-F1
#
_entry.id   AF-A0A452YGL8-F1
#
_cell.length_a   1.000
_cell.length_b   1.000
_cell.length_c   1.000
_cell.angle_alpha   90.00
_cell.angle_beta   90.00
_cell.angle_gamma   90.00
#
_symmetry.space_group_name_H-M   'P 1'
#
loop_
_entity.id
_entity.type
_entity.pdbx_description
1 polymer ?
#
loop_
_entity_poly.entity_id
_entity_poly.type
_entity_poly.pdbx_seq_one_letter_code
_entity_poly.pdbx_strand_id
1 'polypeptide(L)'
;PRLPRVPSTATRGAGQPVRAQLHRWQHAASERVSSSHSRAHRRARQQQLRPHLPTPAGARAAAAPRLHRASRHRPGHEQQQQLTTPPCANHAPALTQVAAAAPPGPCSCGHGRRGGSATRRWTVEARLRRGARRSRLFSKKRRELLAVEIGKELARKHFIHHVFRENDFEDGTQSLYRFLEHDPAVPRYYNFRGSTNDGEPKPAAAVGQRMTKIMVAILEAYASEDRRRLDYARVAASEEFRRYANLARDLQRADVFALPAGERLSFFLNLHNAMAIHAVIRTGQPAGSGAVDRRSFFTDFQYVVGGYPYSLTTIKNGILRGNRRQPYTIVKPFGASDKRLELAETKVNPLVHFALCNATRSSPTVRFYSAQGVEPELRHAAREFLLDGGVEIDLETRTVHLTRIIKWYSADFGQDRDILRWILNYLDPTKAGLLTHLLNDGGPISIAYQDYDWSLNA
;
A
#
# COMPACT_ATOMS: atom_id res chain seq x y z
N PRO A 1 -17.31 -37.62 -37.65
CA PRO A 1 -17.18 -38.27 -36.31
C PRO A 1 -16.65 -37.25 -35.27
N ARG A 2 -17.46 -36.27 -34.83
CA ARG A 2 -18.27 -36.29 -33.59
C ARG A 2 -17.52 -36.77 -32.34
N LEU A 3 -16.85 -35.82 -31.70
CA LEU A 3 -16.32 -35.87 -30.33
C LEU A 3 -17.47 -35.94 -29.29
N PRO A 4 -17.35 -36.71 -28.20
CA PRO A 4 -18.38 -36.80 -27.17
C PRO A 4 -18.29 -35.68 -26.13
N ARG A 5 -19.46 -35.31 -25.61
CA ARG A 5 -19.75 -34.25 -24.63
C ARG A 5 -19.19 -34.58 -23.23
N VAL A 6 -18.59 -33.59 -22.59
CA VAL A 6 -18.25 -33.59 -21.16
C VAL A 6 -19.38 -32.89 -20.37
N PRO A 7 -19.81 -33.38 -19.18
CA PRO A 7 -20.99 -32.86 -18.50
C PRO A 7 -20.71 -31.54 -17.76
N SER A 8 -21.68 -30.65 -17.87
CA SER A 8 -21.88 -29.46 -17.05
C SER A 8 -22.14 -29.84 -15.59
N THR A 9 -21.26 -29.44 -14.69
CA THR A 9 -21.58 -29.27 -13.26
C THR A 9 -21.37 -27.81 -12.87
N ALA A 10 -22.34 -26.98 -13.24
CA ALA A 10 -22.62 -25.74 -12.55
C ALA A 10 -23.33 -26.08 -11.23
N THR A 11 -22.65 -25.92 -10.09
CA THR A 11 -23.30 -25.95 -8.77
C THR A 11 -22.80 -24.78 -7.92
N ARG A 12 -23.62 -23.71 -7.93
CA ARG A 12 -23.92 -22.76 -6.85
C ARG A 12 -22.97 -22.78 -5.64
N GLY A 13 -21.96 -21.91 -5.68
CA GLY A 13 -21.30 -21.36 -4.50
C GLY A 13 -21.75 -19.93 -4.25
N ALA A 14 -23.06 -19.71 -4.07
CA ALA A 14 -23.60 -18.41 -3.70
C ALA A 14 -23.27 -18.10 -2.23
N GLY A 15 -22.84 -16.87 -1.97
CA GLY A 15 -22.44 -16.38 -0.65
C GLY A 15 -23.44 -16.74 0.44
N GLN A 16 -22.96 -17.32 1.54
CA GLN A 16 -23.80 -17.54 2.71
C GLN A 16 -24.12 -16.19 3.37
N PRO A 17 -25.36 -15.97 3.83
CA PRO A 17 -25.71 -14.77 4.58
C PRO A 17 -24.92 -14.70 5.88
N VAL A 18 -24.49 -13.49 6.24
CA VAL A 18 -23.65 -13.09 7.39
C VAL A 18 -24.08 -13.76 8.72
N ARG A 19 -25.35 -14.14 8.85
CA ARG A 19 -25.91 -14.85 10.01
C ARG A 19 -25.31 -16.24 10.28
N ALA A 20 -24.88 -16.96 9.24
CA ALA A 20 -24.22 -18.28 9.38
C ALA A 20 -22.70 -18.18 9.62
N GLN A 21 -22.12 -17.04 9.23
CA GLN A 21 -20.71 -16.73 9.45
C GLN A 21 -20.47 -16.12 10.84
N LEU A 22 -21.36 -15.26 11.36
CA LEU A 22 -21.27 -14.63 12.68
C LEU A 22 -20.99 -15.59 13.86
N HIS A 23 -21.56 -16.80 13.87
CA HIS A 23 -21.27 -17.80 14.91
C HIS A 23 -19.84 -18.37 14.82
N ARG A 24 -19.31 -18.55 13.59
CA ARG A 24 -17.90 -18.88 13.37
C ARG A 24 -16.98 -17.71 13.68
N TRP A 25 -17.45 -16.48 13.50
CA TRP A 25 -16.67 -15.26 13.75
C TRP A 25 -16.53 -14.97 15.25
N GLN A 26 -17.58 -15.23 16.05
CA GLN A 26 -17.49 -15.16 17.51
C GLN A 26 -16.51 -16.20 18.08
N HIS A 27 -16.54 -17.44 17.57
CA HIS A 27 -15.58 -18.46 17.99
C HIS A 27 -14.14 -18.14 17.54
N ALA A 28 -13.93 -17.79 16.27
CA ALA A 28 -12.60 -17.50 15.74
C ALA A 28 -11.97 -16.22 16.33
N ALA A 29 -12.76 -15.17 16.58
CA ALA A 29 -12.28 -13.96 17.24
C ALA A 29 -12.00 -14.23 18.73
N SER A 30 -12.85 -14.99 19.42
CA SER A 30 -12.63 -15.37 20.83
C SER A 30 -11.40 -16.26 21.01
N GLU A 31 -11.17 -17.23 20.13
CA GLU A 31 -9.97 -18.08 20.14
C GLU A 31 -8.70 -17.30 19.82
N ARG A 32 -8.75 -16.39 18.83
CA ARG A 32 -7.58 -15.57 18.45
C ARG A 32 -7.22 -14.54 19.52
N VAL A 33 -8.20 -13.85 20.10
CA VAL A 33 -8.00 -12.91 21.22
C VAL A 33 -7.51 -13.64 22.48
N SER A 34 -8.01 -14.85 22.75
CA SER A 34 -7.52 -15.67 23.87
C SER A 34 -6.08 -16.14 23.65
N SER A 35 -5.72 -16.51 22.41
CA SER A 35 -4.36 -16.92 22.06
C SER A 35 -3.35 -15.77 22.13
N SER A 36 -3.75 -14.55 21.76
CA SER A 36 -2.90 -13.35 21.84
C SER A 36 -2.69 -12.90 23.30
N HIS A 37 -3.74 -12.94 24.13
CA HIS A 37 -3.62 -12.72 25.57
C HIS A 37 -2.72 -13.75 26.25
N SER A 38 -2.83 -15.03 25.88
CA SER A 38 -1.97 -16.09 26.43
C SER A 38 -0.49 -15.92 26.02
N ARG A 39 -0.21 -15.48 24.79
CA ARG A 39 1.16 -15.17 24.32
C ARG A 39 1.72 -13.91 24.98
N ALA A 40 0.90 -12.87 25.17
CA ALA A 40 1.28 -11.65 25.88
C ALA A 40 1.58 -11.93 27.36
N HIS A 41 0.76 -12.74 28.03
CA HIS A 41 0.98 -13.13 29.43
C HIS A 41 2.25 -13.97 29.61
N ARG A 42 2.58 -14.88 28.67
CA ARG A 42 3.84 -15.65 28.70
C ARG A 42 5.07 -14.76 28.51
N ARG A 43 5.00 -13.75 27.63
CA ARG A 43 6.08 -12.77 27.44
C ARG A 43 6.27 -11.85 28.64
N ALA A 44 5.17 -11.41 29.27
CA ALA A 44 5.21 -10.61 30.50
C ALA A 44 5.80 -11.41 31.68
N ARG A 45 5.42 -12.69 31.84
CA ARG A 45 6.03 -13.57 32.85
C ARG A 45 7.52 -13.85 32.62
N GLN A 46 7.96 -13.98 31.37
CA GLN A 46 9.38 -14.15 31.04
C GLN A 46 10.21 -12.88 31.30
N GLN A 47 9.61 -11.69 31.22
CA GLN A 47 10.29 -10.43 31.57
C GLN A 47 10.35 -10.19 33.09
N GLN A 48 9.38 -10.70 33.87
CA GLN A 48 9.36 -10.59 35.34
C GLN A 48 10.29 -11.58 36.06
N LEU A 49 10.81 -12.61 35.37
CA LEU A 49 11.69 -13.64 35.97
C LEU A 49 13.19 -13.40 35.74
N ARG A 50 13.62 -12.20 35.34
CA ARG A 50 15.04 -11.85 35.29
C ARG A 50 15.49 -11.32 36.66
N PRO A 51 16.47 -11.95 37.36
CA PRO A 51 17.00 -11.40 38.60
C PRO A 51 17.80 -10.12 38.30
N HIS A 52 17.49 -9.07 39.05
CA HIS A 52 18.21 -7.79 39.04
C HIS A 52 19.60 -7.97 39.67
N LEU A 53 20.66 -7.76 38.88
CA LEU A 53 22.00 -7.51 39.40
C LEU A 53 22.15 -6.01 39.74
N PRO A 54 22.79 -5.64 40.87
CA PRO A 54 23.00 -4.25 41.23
C PRO A 54 24.21 -3.66 40.47
N THR A 55 24.04 -2.44 39.97
CA THR A 55 25.11 -1.62 39.38
C THR A 55 25.78 -0.79 40.48
N PRO A 56 27.12 -0.69 40.54
CA PRO A 56 27.78 0.25 41.44
C PRO A 56 27.95 1.63 40.78
N ALA A 57 27.86 2.67 41.61
CA ALA A 57 28.08 4.06 41.25
C ALA A 57 29.51 4.51 41.59
N GLY A 58 30.06 5.37 40.73
CA GLY A 58 31.00 6.44 41.13
C GLY A 58 32.48 6.22 40.85
N ALA A 59 33.04 7.00 39.91
CA ALA A 59 34.22 7.85 40.15
C ALA A 59 34.56 8.69 38.90
N ARG A 60 34.77 9.99 39.13
CA ARG A 60 35.39 10.97 38.22
C ARG A 60 36.88 10.68 38.06
N ALA A 61 37.47 10.94 36.88
CA ALA A 61 38.71 11.73 36.74
C ALA A 61 39.17 11.90 35.27
N ALA A 62 39.43 13.17 34.95
CA ALA A 62 40.34 13.81 33.99
C ALA A 62 41.25 13.04 32.99
N ALA A 63 41.53 13.80 31.92
CA ALA A 63 42.76 13.86 31.10
C ALA A 63 42.74 13.20 29.70
N ALA A 64 42.78 14.07 28.68
CA ALA A 64 43.49 13.84 27.42
C ALA A 64 44.88 14.53 27.52
N PRO A 65 45.82 14.46 26.54
CA PRO A 65 45.86 13.70 25.27
C PRO A 65 47.22 12.99 25.02
N ARG A 66 47.35 12.18 23.96
CA ARG A 66 48.46 12.21 22.97
C ARG A 66 48.45 11.04 21.97
N LEU A 67 48.43 11.44 20.69
CA LEU A 67 49.14 10.92 19.51
C LEU A 67 49.90 9.57 19.63
N HIS A 68 49.60 8.63 18.74
CA HIS A 68 50.60 8.10 17.80
C HIS A 68 49.98 7.39 16.58
N ARG A 69 50.77 7.46 15.51
CA ARG A 69 50.56 7.18 14.09
C ARG A 69 51.23 5.84 13.74
N ALA A 70 50.58 4.97 12.97
CA ALA A 70 51.14 3.95 12.05
C ALA A 70 49.99 3.02 11.62
N SER A 71 49.53 2.91 10.36
CA SER A 71 50.19 2.49 9.12
C SER A 71 50.94 1.16 9.24
N ARG A 72 50.36 0.06 8.74
CA ARG A 72 50.86 -0.69 7.55
C ARG A 72 50.18 -2.07 7.37
N HIS A 73 49.90 -2.32 6.09
CA HIS A 73 50.04 -3.57 5.32
C HIS A 73 49.13 -4.81 5.51
N ARG A 74 48.43 -5.11 4.39
CA ARG A 74 48.13 -6.46 3.83
C ARG A 74 49.42 -7.26 3.56
N PRO A 75 49.32 -8.61 3.40
CA PRO A 75 49.19 -9.27 2.07
C PRO A 75 47.98 -10.24 2.06
N GLY A 76 47.32 -10.61 0.94
CA GLY A 76 47.81 -11.35 -0.25
C GLY A 76 47.54 -12.86 -0.02
N HIS A 77 46.49 -13.48 -0.57
CA HIS A 77 46.28 -14.04 -1.92
C HIS A 77 46.31 -15.60 -1.89
N GLU A 78 45.28 -16.26 -2.44
CA GLU A 78 45.23 -17.56 -3.18
C GLU A 78 43.76 -18.07 -3.17
N GLN A 79 43.01 -18.08 -4.29
CA GLN A 79 42.93 -19.12 -5.35
C GLN A 79 42.54 -20.51 -4.79
N GLN A 80 41.57 -21.29 -5.31
CA GLN A 80 41.01 -21.44 -6.66
C GLN A 80 39.76 -22.37 -6.60
N GLN A 81 38.84 -22.21 -7.57
CA GLN A 81 38.08 -23.25 -8.32
C GLN A 81 37.14 -24.24 -7.59
N GLN A 82 36.09 -24.83 -8.16
CA GLN A 82 35.12 -24.56 -9.23
C GLN A 82 34.19 -25.80 -9.29
N LEU A 83 33.00 -25.61 -9.87
CA LEU A 83 32.20 -26.59 -10.64
C LEU A 83 31.16 -27.54 -9.98
N THR A 84 29.97 -27.43 -10.59
CA THR A 84 29.00 -28.46 -11.04
C THR A 84 27.76 -28.83 -10.21
N THR A 85 26.62 -28.62 -10.87
CA THR A 85 25.28 -29.20 -10.67
C THR A 85 24.97 -30.16 -11.85
N PRO A 86 23.75 -30.70 -11.99
CA PRO A 86 23.16 -31.96 -11.49
C PRO A 86 22.94 -32.94 -12.71
N PRO A 87 22.02 -33.95 -12.82
CA PRO A 87 20.54 -33.87 -12.63
C PRO A 87 19.77 -35.21 -12.33
N CYS A 88 18.42 -35.14 -12.39
CA CYS A 88 17.44 -36.21 -12.73
C CYS A 88 17.12 -37.29 -11.66
N ALA A 89 15.95 -37.95 -11.63
CA ALA A 89 14.59 -37.77 -12.16
C ALA A 89 13.71 -38.89 -11.55
N ASN A 90 12.39 -38.69 -11.58
CA ASN A 90 11.26 -39.62 -11.41
C ASN A 90 11.52 -41.14 -11.41
N HIS A 91 10.84 -41.87 -10.52
CA HIS A 91 9.82 -42.89 -10.89
C HIS A 91 9.21 -43.57 -9.64
N ALA A 92 7.88 -43.50 -9.52
CA ALA A 92 7.05 -44.62 -9.07
C ALA A 92 6.64 -45.43 -10.33
N PRO A 93 6.25 -46.73 -10.25
CA PRO A 93 4.84 -47.02 -9.92
C PRO A 93 4.50 -48.43 -9.33
N ALA A 94 3.30 -48.49 -8.74
CA ALA A 94 2.21 -49.47 -8.97
C ALA A 94 2.18 -50.92 -8.42
N LEU A 95 0.93 -51.27 -8.04
CA LEU A 95 0.22 -52.57 -7.95
C LEU A 95 0.46 -53.38 -6.65
N THR A 96 -0.55 -54.01 -6.02
CA THR A 96 -1.68 -54.76 -6.59
C THR A 96 -2.87 -54.92 -5.60
N GLN A 97 -4.02 -55.24 -6.21
CA GLN A 97 -5.40 -55.49 -5.79
C GLN A 97 -5.65 -56.50 -4.64
N VAL A 98 -6.91 -56.58 -4.16
CA VAL A 98 -7.84 -57.74 -4.26
C VAL A 98 -9.18 -57.37 -3.55
N ALA A 99 -10.27 -57.19 -4.32
CA ALA A 99 -11.50 -58.02 -4.43
C ALA A 99 -12.47 -57.94 -3.22
N ALA A 100 -13.81 -58.08 -3.31
CA ALA A 100 -14.86 -58.04 -4.33
C ALA A 100 -16.20 -58.38 -3.61
N ALA A 101 -17.33 -58.20 -4.32
CA ALA A 101 -18.63 -58.89 -4.13
C ALA A 101 -19.76 -58.23 -3.29
N ALA A 102 -20.55 -57.45 -4.04
CA ALA A 102 -22.01 -57.35 -4.25
C ALA A 102 -23.11 -57.99 -3.32
N PRO A 103 -24.36 -57.47 -3.38
CA PRO A 103 -25.56 -57.79 -2.57
C PRO A 103 -26.56 -58.72 -3.31
N PRO A 104 -27.78 -59.03 -2.79
CA PRO A 104 -29.00 -58.20 -3.05
C PRO A 104 -30.05 -58.23 -1.89
N GLY A 105 -31.00 -57.29 -1.77
CA GLY A 105 -32.30 -57.32 -2.46
C GLY A 105 -33.46 -56.92 -1.52
N PRO A 106 -34.67 -56.62 -2.05
CA PRO A 106 -35.59 -55.60 -1.51
C PRO A 106 -36.93 -56.15 -0.98
N CYS A 107 -37.71 -55.31 -0.25
CA CYS A 107 -39.15 -55.53 -0.06
C CYS A 107 -39.93 -54.19 0.01
N SER A 108 -40.87 -54.05 -0.93
CA SER A 108 -41.93 -53.04 -1.06
C SER A 108 -43.23 -53.54 -0.40
N CYS A 109 -44.09 -52.66 0.15
CA CYS A 109 -45.48 -52.35 -0.27
C CYS A 109 -46.27 -52.14 1.06
N GLY A 110 -47.28 -51.29 1.28
CA GLY A 110 -48.10 -50.34 0.53
C GLY A 110 -49.34 -49.95 1.38
N HIS A 111 -49.92 -48.77 1.12
CA HIS A 111 -51.31 -48.29 1.38
C HIS A 111 -51.91 -48.36 2.82
N GLY A 112 -52.77 -47.47 3.34
CA GLY A 112 -53.46 -46.27 2.87
C GLY A 112 -54.65 -45.94 3.83
N ARG A 113 -55.04 -44.64 3.86
CA ARG A 113 -56.34 -44.03 4.28
C ARG A 113 -56.67 -43.67 5.75
N ARG A 114 -56.78 -42.33 5.94
CA ARG A 114 -57.87 -41.47 6.48
C ARG A 114 -58.57 -41.77 7.83
N GLY A 115 -58.58 -40.73 8.68
CA GLY A 115 -59.81 -40.10 9.18
C GLY A 115 -59.98 -39.97 10.71
N GLY A 116 -60.36 -38.77 11.19
CA GLY A 116 -61.17 -38.62 12.41
C GLY A 116 -60.51 -37.94 13.62
N SER A 117 -61.08 -36.79 14.00
CA SER A 117 -60.78 -35.97 15.17
C SER A 117 -61.26 -36.55 16.51
N ALA A 118 -60.62 -36.16 17.63
CA ALA A 118 -61.22 -35.41 18.75
C ALA A 118 -60.50 -35.64 20.10
N THR A 119 -59.86 -34.58 20.59
CA THR A 119 -59.88 -34.05 21.98
C THR A 119 -59.78 -34.97 23.20
N ARG A 120 -58.79 -34.64 24.07
CA ARG A 120 -58.89 -34.30 25.53
C ARG A 120 -57.52 -33.71 25.96
N ARG A 121 -57.37 -32.38 26.02
CA ARG A 121 -57.56 -31.45 27.15
C ARG A 121 -56.67 -31.74 28.37
N TRP A 122 -55.66 -30.89 28.57
CA TRP A 122 -55.35 -30.28 29.87
C TRP A 122 -55.13 -28.78 29.65
N THR A 123 -55.85 -27.97 30.42
CA THR A 123 -55.81 -26.51 30.41
C THR A 123 -55.12 -25.97 31.66
N VAL A 124 -54.61 -24.75 31.51
CA VAL A 124 -54.26 -23.75 32.53
C VAL A 124 -52.86 -23.85 33.14
N GLU A 125 -51.90 -23.16 32.49
CA GLU A 125 -51.14 -22.10 33.16
C GLU A 125 -50.52 -21.14 32.13
N ALA A 126 -51.28 -20.09 31.80
CA ALA A 126 -50.83 -18.98 30.99
C ALA A 126 -50.68 -17.74 31.87
N ARG A 127 -49.63 -17.65 32.68
CA ARG A 127 -49.32 -16.39 33.37
C ARG A 127 -47.86 -16.22 33.81
N LEU A 128 -46.88 -16.37 32.91
CA LEU A 128 -45.51 -15.84 33.11
C LEU A 128 -44.61 -15.80 31.84
N ARG A 129 -45.18 -15.75 30.63
CA ARG A 129 -44.40 -15.82 29.37
C ARG A 129 -44.27 -14.52 28.56
N ARG A 130 -44.85 -13.40 29.02
CA ARG A 130 -44.68 -12.09 28.36
C ARG A 130 -43.38 -11.40 28.78
N GLY A 131 -42.97 -11.53 30.05
CA GLY A 131 -41.68 -11.03 30.55
C GLY A 131 -40.47 -11.75 29.94
N ALA A 132 -40.50 -13.09 29.89
CA ALA A 132 -39.40 -13.91 29.36
C ALA A 132 -39.24 -13.82 27.82
N ARG A 133 -40.33 -13.63 27.05
CA ARG A 133 -40.22 -13.38 25.60
C ARG A 133 -39.72 -11.98 25.30
N ARG A 134 -40.16 -10.96 26.06
CA ARG A 134 -39.62 -9.59 25.93
C ARG A 134 -38.16 -9.53 26.38
N SER A 135 -37.77 -10.18 27.48
CA SER A 135 -36.37 -10.22 27.92
C SER A 135 -35.48 -11.01 26.96
N ARG A 136 -35.97 -12.14 26.39
CA ARG A 136 -35.25 -12.87 25.33
C ARG A 136 -35.15 -12.06 24.03
N LEU A 137 -36.22 -11.40 23.58
CA LEU A 137 -36.17 -10.49 22.43
C LEU A 137 -35.23 -9.31 22.70
N PHE A 138 -35.27 -8.73 23.89
CA PHE A 138 -34.39 -7.63 24.29
C PHE A 138 -32.93 -8.10 24.36
N SER A 139 -32.66 -9.32 24.87
CA SER A 139 -31.33 -9.94 24.83
C SER A 139 -30.87 -10.24 23.41
N LYS A 140 -31.80 -10.58 22.51
CA LYS A 140 -31.51 -10.88 21.11
C LYS A 140 -31.20 -9.60 20.36
N LYS A 141 -32.03 -8.57 20.51
CA LYS A 141 -31.83 -7.23 19.94
C LYS A 141 -30.55 -6.59 20.47
N ARG A 142 -30.24 -6.75 21.76
CA ARG A 142 -28.97 -6.29 22.35
C ARG A 142 -27.76 -7.04 21.75
N ARG A 143 -27.87 -8.36 21.51
CA ARG A 143 -26.82 -9.14 20.84
C ARG A 143 -26.65 -8.75 19.37
N GLU A 144 -27.74 -8.46 18.66
CA GLU A 144 -27.72 -7.97 17.28
C GLU A 144 -27.03 -6.61 17.23
N LEU A 145 -27.41 -5.65 18.08
CA LEU A 145 -26.74 -4.34 18.18
C LEU A 145 -25.24 -4.47 18.50
N LEU A 146 -24.87 -5.35 19.43
CA LEU A 146 -23.47 -5.60 19.77
C LEU A 146 -22.70 -6.21 18.59
N ALA A 147 -23.30 -7.14 17.84
CA ALA A 147 -22.68 -7.73 16.67
C ALA A 147 -22.45 -6.69 15.56
N VAL A 148 -23.40 -5.78 15.36
CA VAL A 148 -23.25 -4.65 14.43
C VAL A 148 -22.11 -3.74 14.86
N GLU A 149 -22.00 -3.40 16.15
CA GLU A 149 -20.91 -2.55 16.63
C GLU A 149 -19.54 -3.23 16.45
N ILE A 150 -19.45 -4.53 16.74
CA ILE A 150 -18.21 -5.30 16.47
C ILE A 150 -17.89 -5.28 14.97
N GLY A 151 -18.87 -5.46 14.09
CA GLY A 151 -18.69 -5.37 12.64
C GLY A 151 -18.18 -4.00 12.19
N LYS A 152 -18.74 -2.91 12.74
CA LYS A 152 -18.28 -1.54 12.50
C LYS A 152 -16.85 -1.34 12.96
N GLU A 153 -16.49 -1.82 14.14
CA GLU A 153 -15.11 -1.75 14.65
C GLU A 153 -14.12 -2.52 13.78
N LEU A 154 -14.50 -3.71 13.29
CA LEU A 154 -13.67 -4.48 12.37
C LEU A 154 -13.46 -3.74 11.04
N ALA A 155 -14.50 -3.07 10.52
CA ALA A 155 -14.41 -2.28 9.30
C ALA A 155 -13.55 -1.02 9.50
N ARG A 156 -13.75 -0.28 10.60
CA ARG A 156 -12.94 0.89 10.99
C ARG A 156 -11.47 0.54 11.13
N LYS A 157 -11.15 -0.63 11.70
CA LYS A 157 -9.78 -1.14 11.86
C LYS A 157 -9.24 -1.86 10.62
N HIS A 158 -9.93 -1.76 9.48
CA HIS A 158 -9.57 -2.33 8.18
C HIS A 158 -9.34 -3.85 8.18
N PHE A 159 -9.98 -4.60 9.08
CA PHE A 159 -9.98 -6.06 9.03
C PHE A 159 -10.89 -6.58 7.93
N ILE A 160 -12.04 -5.93 7.76
CA ILE A 160 -13.03 -6.25 6.73
C ILE A 160 -13.32 -5.03 5.87
N HIS A 161 -13.75 -5.27 4.64
CA HIS A 161 -14.26 -4.24 3.76
C HIS A 161 -15.49 -4.74 3.02
N HIS A 162 -16.35 -3.81 2.59
CA HIS A 162 -17.44 -4.12 1.67
C HIS A 162 -16.84 -4.67 0.37
N VAL A 163 -17.45 -5.68 -0.23
CA VAL A 163 -16.94 -6.35 -1.44
C VAL A 163 -16.74 -5.34 -2.59
N PHE A 164 -17.63 -4.35 -2.70
CA PHE A 164 -17.51 -3.26 -3.68
C PHE A 164 -16.80 -2.01 -3.16
N ARG A 165 -16.47 -1.96 -1.86
CA ARG A 165 -15.76 -0.82 -1.20
C ARG A 165 -16.49 0.53 -1.23
N GLU A 166 -17.76 0.53 -1.61
CA GLU A 166 -18.63 1.72 -1.71
C GLU A 166 -19.33 2.09 -0.40
N ASN A 167 -19.57 1.12 0.49
CA ASN A 167 -20.42 1.31 1.65
C ASN A 167 -19.67 1.08 2.97
N ASP A 168 -20.13 1.78 4.01
CA ASP A 168 -19.78 1.47 5.40
C ASP A 168 -20.37 0.13 5.85
N PHE A 169 -19.96 -0.32 7.04
CA PHE A 169 -20.52 -1.54 7.61
C PHE A 169 -21.99 -1.35 8.02
N GLU A 170 -22.85 -2.16 7.42
CA GLU A 170 -24.29 -2.20 7.64
C GLU A 170 -24.77 -3.65 7.72
N ASP A 171 -25.70 -3.92 8.63
CA ASP A 171 -26.37 -5.22 8.74
C ASP A 171 -27.53 -5.27 7.73
N GLY A 172 -27.17 -5.54 6.48
CA GLY A 172 -28.09 -5.62 5.35
C GLY A 172 -27.94 -6.93 4.58
N THR A 173 -29.04 -7.48 4.08
CA THR A 173 -29.02 -8.72 3.27
C THR A 173 -28.31 -8.55 1.93
N GLN A 174 -28.12 -7.31 1.48
CA GLN A 174 -27.43 -6.98 0.22
C GLN A 174 -25.96 -6.56 0.43
N SER A 175 -25.54 -6.34 1.69
CA SER A 175 -24.20 -5.88 2.01
C SER A 175 -23.28 -7.08 2.24
N LEU A 176 -22.34 -7.29 1.32
CA LEU A 176 -21.35 -8.36 1.40
C LEU A 176 -20.03 -7.81 1.89
N TYR A 177 -19.44 -8.44 2.90
CA TYR A 177 -18.15 -8.07 3.46
C TYR A 177 -17.15 -9.21 3.33
N ARG A 178 -15.87 -8.85 3.27
CA ARG A 178 -14.77 -9.80 3.16
C ARG A 178 -13.59 -9.32 4.00
N PHE A 179 -12.82 -10.25 4.54
CA PHE A 179 -11.54 -9.92 5.15
C PHE A 179 -10.55 -9.40 4.12
N LEU A 180 -9.73 -8.43 4.51
CA LEU A 180 -8.74 -7.82 3.63
C LEU A 180 -7.80 -8.86 2.99
N GLU A 181 -7.39 -9.88 3.75
CA GLU A 181 -6.52 -10.97 3.27
C GLU A 181 -7.18 -11.95 2.31
N HIS A 182 -8.51 -11.98 2.25
CA HIS A 182 -9.25 -12.84 1.33
C HIS A 182 -9.61 -12.14 0.02
N ASP A 183 -9.27 -10.85 -0.14
CA ASP A 183 -9.51 -10.15 -1.40
C ASP A 183 -8.75 -10.86 -2.54
N PRO A 184 -9.41 -11.27 -3.64
CA PRO A 184 -8.76 -11.91 -4.78
C PRO A 184 -7.59 -11.12 -5.38
N ALA A 185 -7.54 -9.79 -5.15
CA ALA A 185 -6.45 -8.94 -5.58
C ALA A 185 -5.23 -8.98 -4.65
N VAL A 186 -5.32 -9.60 -3.46
CA VAL A 186 -4.21 -9.70 -2.48
C VAL A 186 -2.88 -10.18 -3.07
N PRO A 187 -2.84 -11.23 -3.92
CA PRO A 187 -1.59 -11.69 -4.51
C PRO A 187 -0.88 -10.63 -5.38
N ARG A 188 -1.58 -9.56 -5.78
CA ARG A 188 -1.04 -8.46 -6.60
C ARG A 188 -0.42 -7.34 -5.77
N TYR A 189 -0.63 -7.31 -4.46
CA TYR A 189 -0.17 -6.23 -3.60
C TYR A 189 1.24 -6.49 -3.04
N TYR A 190 2.18 -5.59 -3.33
CA TYR A 190 3.60 -5.77 -3.01
C TYR A 190 3.93 -5.60 -1.53
N ASN A 191 3.00 -5.06 -0.74
CA ASN A 191 3.12 -4.99 0.71
C ASN A 191 2.31 -6.07 1.43
N PHE A 192 1.86 -7.13 0.74
CA PHE A 192 1.14 -8.26 1.31
C PHE A 192 1.97 -9.55 1.26
N ARG A 193 1.96 -10.34 2.34
CA ARG A 193 2.68 -11.63 2.44
C ARG A 193 1.78 -12.71 3.05
N GLY A 194 0.62 -12.94 2.44
CA GLY A 194 -0.32 -13.99 2.83
C GLY A 194 -1.29 -13.66 3.96
N SER A 195 -0.94 -12.77 4.91
CA SER A 195 -1.88 -12.32 5.96
C SER A 195 -1.69 -10.86 6.34
N THR A 196 -2.72 -10.29 6.97
CA THR A 196 -2.61 -8.98 7.63
C THR A 196 -1.86 -9.09 8.96
N ASN A 197 -1.38 -7.95 9.49
CA ASN A 197 -0.88 -7.89 10.87
C ASN A 197 -2.07 -7.98 11.84
N ASP A 198 -2.10 -8.97 12.73
CA ASP A 198 -3.18 -9.17 13.71
C ASP A 198 -3.18 -8.14 14.86
N GLY A 199 -2.12 -7.34 14.98
CA GLY A 199 -1.99 -6.30 16.01
C GLY A 199 -2.99 -5.14 15.83
N GLU A 200 -2.99 -4.23 16.80
CA GLU A 200 -3.74 -2.98 16.66
C GLU A 200 -3.18 -2.13 15.51
N PRO A 201 -4.05 -1.51 14.70
CA PRO A 201 -3.66 -0.53 13.71
C PRO A 201 -2.75 0.54 14.31
N LYS A 202 -1.56 0.71 13.73
CA LYS A 202 -0.66 1.78 14.13
C LYS A 202 -1.15 3.10 13.51
N PRO A 203 -1.02 4.25 14.21
CA PRO A 203 -1.35 5.55 13.63
C PRO A 203 -0.54 5.79 12.34
N ALA A 204 -1.19 6.27 11.28
CA ALA A 204 -0.52 6.48 9.99
C ALA A 204 0.67 7.44 10.09
N ALA A 205 0.58 8.48 10.92
CA ALA A 205 1.68 9.40 11.19
C ALA A 205 2.94 8.66 11.71
N ALA A 206 2.77 7.76 12.67
CA ALA A 206 3.87 6.99 13.25
C ALA A 206 4.47 5.99 12.24
N VAL A 207 3.64 5.37 11.39
CA VAL A 207 4.12 4.49 10.31
C VAL A 207 4.88 5.30 9.26
N GLY A 208 4.33 6.45 8.84
CA GLY A 208 4.94 7.36 7.87
C GLY A 208 6.28 7.93 8.34
N GLN A 209 6.38 8.34 9.60
CA GLN A 209 7.64 8.81 10.19
C GLN A 209 8.72 7.72 10.21
N ARG A 210 8.37 6.49 10.60
CA ARG A 210 9.31 5.36 10.56
C ARG A 210 9.74 5.03 9.13
N MET A 211 8.80 5.06 8.19
CA MET A 211 9.08 4.83 6.77
C MET A 211 10.08 5.85 6.25
N THR A 212 9.80 7.13 6.52
CA THR A 212 10.66 8.25 6.13
C THR A 212 12.07 8.10 6.69
N LYS A 213 12.21 7.78 7.99
CA LYS A 213 13.52 7.57 8.62
C LYS A 213 14.32 6.44 7.97
N ILE A 214 13.67 5.31 7.68
CA ILE A 214 14.34 4.18 7.02
C ILE A 214 14.79 4.58 5.62
N MET A 215 13.92 5.25 4.85
CA MET A 215 14.24 5.63 3.48
C MET A 215 15.29 6.74 3.39
N VAL A 216 15.33 7.67 4.35
CA VAL A 216 16.43 8.66 4.46
C VAL A 216 17.76 7.95 4.72
N ALA A 217 17.81 6.98 5.65
CA ALA A 217 19.02 6.19 5.87
C ALA A 217 19.47 5.41 4.64
N ILE A 218 18.51 4.90 3.83
CA ILE A 218 18.81 4.28 2.54
C ILE A 218 19.44 5.28 1.57
N LEU A 219 18.88 6.49 1.44
CA LEU A 219 19.46 7.50 0.56
C LEU A 219 20.85 7.92 1.01
N GLU A 220 21.07 8.11 2.30
CA GLU A 220 22.39 8.50 2.85
C GLU A 220 23.46 7.42 2.61
N ALA A 221 23.08 6.15 2.63
CA ALA A 221 24.03 5.04 2.48
C ALA A 221 24.29 4.62 1.03
N TYR A 222 23.32 4.81 0.13
CA TYR A 222 23.33 4.18 -1.20
C TYR A 222 23.08 5.14 -2.37
N ALA A 223 22.73 6.41 -2.13
CA ALA A 223 22.63 7.39 -3.20
C ALA A 223 24.00 8.03 -3.50
N SER A 224 24.15 8.56 -4.71
CA SER A 224 25.28 9.44 -5.05
C SER A 224 25.24 10.75 -4.23
N GLU A 225 26.35 11.49 -4.19
CA GLU A 225 26.45 12.75 -3.42
C GLU A 225 25.38 13.78 -3.86
N ASP A 226 25.08 13.83 -5.16
CA ASP A 226 24.02 14.67 -5.76
C ASP A 226 22.61 14.08 -5.61
N ARG A 227 22.48 12.88 -5.02
CA ARG A 227 21.25 12.09 -4.83
C ARG A 227 20.48 11.78 -6.11
N ARG A 228 21.12 11.88 -7.27
CA ARG A 228 20.49 11.60 -8.57
C ARG A 228 20.52 10.13 -8.92
N ARG A 229 21.57 9.42 -8.51
CA ARG A 229 21.74 7.99 -8.73
C ARG A 229 21.55 7.23 -7.43
N LEU A 230 20.97 6.04 -7.52
CA LEU A 230 20.73 5.14 -6.40
C LEU A 230 21.16 3.72 -6.76
N ASP A 231 22.04 3.13 -5.96
CA ASP A 231 22.46 1.74 -6.17
C ASP A 231 21.35 0.77 -5.71
N TYR A 232 20.38 0.53 -6.59
CA TYR A 232 19.22 -0.33 -6.32
C TYR A 232 19.62 -1.76 -5.91
N ALA A 233 20.74 -2.29 -6.42
CA ALA A 233 21.20 -3.62 -6.09
C ALA A 233 21.67 -3.69 -4.62
N ARG A 234 22.47 -2.72 -4.17
CA ARG A 234 22.89 -2.63 -2.77
C ARG A 234 21.73 -2.31 -1.85
N VAL A 235 20.80 -1.45 -2.25
CA VAL A 235 19.58 -1.18 -1.48
C VAL A 235 18.78 -2.48 -1.30
N ALA A 236 18.58 -3.27 -2.36
CA ALA A 236 17.84 -4.54 -2.28
C ALA A 236 18.47 -5.53 -1.27
N ALA A 237 19.79 -5.57 -1.18
CA ALA A 237 20.53 -6.46 -0.27
C ALA A 237 20.58 -5.94 1.19
N SER A 238 20.25 -4.67 1.42
CA SER A 238 20.42 -3.99 2.71
C SER A 238 19.45 -4.45 3.81
N GLU A 239 19.85 -4.28 5.08
CA GLU A 239 18.97 -4.50 6.24
C GLU A 239 17.89 -3.41 6.34
N GLU A 240 18.24 -2.18 5.97
CA GLU A 240 17.34 -1.04 5.95
C GLU A 240 16.14 -1.31 5.04
N PHE A 241 16.38 -1.85 3.85
CA PHE A 241 15.30 -2.20 2.94
C PHE A 241 14.43 -3.36 3.44
N ARG A 242 15.03 -4.35 4.12
CA ARG A 242 14.25 -5.41 4.80
C ARG A 242 13.37 -4.85 5.91
N ARG A 243 13.85 -3.87 6.67
CA ARG A 243 13.06 -3.14 7.68
C ARG A 243 11.93 -2.35 7.02
N TYR A 244 12.18 -1.68 5.90
CA TYR A 244 11.15 -0.99 5.12
C TYR A 244 10.07 -1.96 4.63
N ALA A 245 10.45 -3.08 4.00
CA ALA A 245 9.51 -4.08 3.49
C ALA A 245 8.63 -4.67 4.61
N ASN A 246 9.20 -4.83 5.82
CA ASN A 246 8.45 -5.25 7.00
C ASN A 246 7.46 -4.17 7.47
N LEU A 247 7.90 -2.91 7.53
CA LEU A 247 7.07 -1.77 7.90
C LEU A 247 5.93 -1.54 6.90
N ALA A 248 6.16 -1.78 5.60
CA ALA A 248 5.14 -1.60 4.56
C ALA A 248 3.88 -2.45 4.80
N ARG A 249 3.98 -3.55 5.56
CA ARG A 249 2.82 -4.34 5.99
C ARG A 249 1.93 -3.60 7.00
N ASP A 250 2.50 -2.74 7.83
CA ASP A 250 1.72 -1.94 8.79
C ASP A 250 0.86 -0.88 8.07
N LEU A 251 1.23 -0.46 6.84
CA LEU A 251 0.45 0.48 6.04
C LEU A 251 -0.94 -0.07 5.69
N GLN A 252 -1.06 -1.40 5.53
CA GLN A 252 -2.31 -2.08 5.12
C GLN A 252 -3.51 -1.65 5.95
N ARG A 253 -3.31 -1.40 7.25
CA ARG A 253 -4.37 -1.08 8.21
C ARG A 253 -4.15 0.27 8.90
N ALA A 254 -3.17 1.06 8.45
CA ALA A 254 -2.93 2.39 9.02
C ALA A 254 -4.08 3.33 8.69
N ASP A 255 -4.59 4.05 9.69
CA ASP A 255 -5.66 5.03 9.50
C ASP A 255 -5.11 6.33 8.90
N VAL A 256 -5.22 6.45 7.58
CA VAL A 256 -4.78 7.62 6.81
C VAL A 256 -5.83 8.73 6.76
N PHE A 257 -7.09 8.45 7.13
CA PHE A 257 -8.17 9.44 7.15
C PHE A 257 -8.06 10.36 8.36
N ALA A 258 -7.44 9.88 9.44
CA ALA A 258 -7.11 10.69 10.61
C ALA A 258 -5.92 11.65 10.42
N LEU A 259 -5.23 11.64 9.26
CA LEU A 259 -4.08 12.51 9.02
C LEU A 259 -4.51 13.96 8.75
N PRO A 260 -3.92 14.96 9.45
CA PRO A 260 -4.05 16.37 9.07
C PRO A 260 -3.54 16.62 7.65
N ALA A 261 -4.06 17.64 6.96
CA ALA A 261 -3.74 17.92 5.55
C ALA A 261 -2.22 18.05 5.27
N GLY A 262 -1.47 18.77 6.12
CA GLY A 262 -0.02 18.92 5.96
C GLY A 262 0.74 17.59 6.12
N GLU A 263 0.38 16.79 7.12
CA GLU A 263 0.98 15.47 7.32
C GLU A 263 0.62 14.52 6.20
N ARG A 264 -0.63 14.56 5.71
CA ARG A 264 -1.13 13.76 4.61
C ARG A 264 -0.34 13.99 3.32
N LEU A 265 -0.07 15.26 2.98
CA LEU A 265 0.74 15.59 1.80
C LEU A 265 2.14 14.96 1.89
N SER A 266 2.86 15.18 3.00
CA SER A 266 4.18 14.59 3.22
C SER A 266 4.15 13.05 3.21
N PHE A 267 3.11 12.45 3.81
CA PHE A 267 2.93 11.01 3.87
C PHE A 267 2.80 10.41 2.47
N PHE A 268 1.95 10.98 1.62
CA PHE A 268 1.73 10.45 0.27
C PHE A 268 2.89 10.73 -0.69
N LEU A 269 3.60 11.86 -0.54
CA LEU A 269 4.85 12.11 -1.27
C LEU A 269 5.91 11.06 -0.91
N ASN A 270 6.12 10.84 0.38
CA ASN A 270 7.11 9.87 0.88
C ASN A 270 6.71 8.44 0.53
N LEU A 271 5.43 8.11 0.60
CA LEU A 271 4.91 6.82 0.20
C LEU A 271 5.16 6.57 -1.29
N HIS A 272 4.87 7.55 -2.16
CA HIS A 272 5.12 7.42 -3.59
C HIS A 272 6.60 7.19 -3.88
N ASN A 273 7.50 8.03 -3.33
CA ASN A 273 8.94 7.90 -3.58
C ASN A 273 9.50 6.57 -3.03
N ALA A 274 9.01 6.11 -1.88
CA ALA A 274 9.39 4.81 -1.33
C ALA A 274 8.87 3.64 -2.19
N MET A 275 7.62 3.73 -2.65
CA MET A 275 7.03 2.75 -3.56
C MET A 275 7.77 2.69 -4.90
N ALA A 276 8.22 3.83 -5.43
CA ALA A 276 8.99 3.87 -6.69
C ALA A 276 10.31 3.10 -6.56
N ILE A 277 11.04 3.29 -5.44
CA ILE A 277 12.26 2.53 -5.15
C ILE A 277 11.95 1.04 -5.01
N HIS A 278 10.89 0.68 -4.25
CA HIS A 278 10.51 -0.72 -4.09
C HIS A 278 10.08 -1.36 -5.43
N ALA A 279 9.38 -0.62 -6.29
CA ALA A 279 8.96 -1.09 -7.60
C ALA A 279 10.17 -1.46 -8.45
N VAL A 280 11.16 -0.58 -8.58
CA VAL A 280 12.40 -0.88 -9.31
C VAL A 280 13.09 -2.12 -8.75
N ILE A 281 13.20 -2.25 -7.42
CA ILE A 281 13.87 -3.41 -6.80
C ILE A 281 13.15 -4.73 -7.08
N ARG A 282 11.81 -4.72 -7.20
CA ARG A 282 11.01 -5.96 -7.34
C ARG A 282 10.73 -6.34 -8.78
N THR A 283 10.42 -5.36 -9.62
CA THR A 283 10.00 -5.60 -11.00
C THR A 283 11.10 -5.25 -12.01
N GLY A 284 12.19 -4.62 -11.56
CA GLY A 284 13.15 -3.98 -12.45
C GLY A 284 12.58 -2.71 -13.06
N GLN A 285 13.36 -2.10 -13.95
CA GLN A 285 12.86 -1.05 -14.82
C GLN A 285 11.93 -1.66 -15.89
N PRO A 286 10.86 -0.96 -16.35
CA PRO A 286 10.14 -1.38 -17.54
C PRO A 286 11.13 -1.61 -18.69
N ALA A 287 11.28 -2.88 -19.09
CA ALA A 287 12.29 -3.35 -20.04
C ALA A 287 11.99 -2.84 -21.47
N GLY A 288 10.80 -2.29 -21.71
CA GLY A 288 10.37 -1.71 -22.96
C GLY A 288 10.59 -0.20 -23.06
N SER A 289 11.09 0.25 -24.21
CA SER A 289 11.14 1.65 -24.63
C SER A 289 9.74 2.25 -24.92
N GLY A 290 8.67 1.45 -24.83
CA GLY A 290 7.30 1.84 -25.16
C GLY A 290 6.55 2.51 -24.01
N ALA A 291 5.70 3.49 -24.35
CA ALA A 291 4.84 4.19 -23.40
C ALA A 291 3.86 3.26 -22.63
N VAL A 292 3.48 2.12 -23.22
CA VAL A 292 2.56 1.16 -22.62
C VAL A 292 3.19 0.41 -21.45
N ASP A 293 4.41 -0.11 -21.63
CA ASP A 293 5.14 -0.83 -20.58
C ASP A 293 5.39 0.06 -19.36
N ARG A 294 5.81 1.31 -19.62
CA ARG A 294 5.95 2.34 -18.59
C ARG A 294 4.65 2.61 -17.83
N ARG A 295 3.52 2.70 -18.54
CA ARG A 295 2.22 2.94 -17.90
C ARG A 295 1.82 1.77 -16.99
N SER A 296 2.08 0.54 -17.42
CA SER A 296 1.80 -0.66 -16.62
C SER A 296 2.61 -0.66 -15.32
N PHE A 297 3.91 -0.33 -15.37
CA PHE A 297 4.76 -0.20 -14.18
C PHE A 297 4.15 0.71 -13.11
N PHE A 298 3.69 1.92 -13.47
CA PHE A 298 3.10 2.86 -12.50
C PHE A 298 1.68 2.51 -12.05
N THR A 299 0.99 1.58 -12.72
CA THR A 299 -0.42 1.23 -12.46
C THR A 299 -0.54 -0.11 -11.72
N ASP A 300 0.31 -1.06 -12.05
CA ASP A 300 0.27 -2.45 -11.57
C ASP A 300 1.03 -2.63 -10.26
N PHE A 301 2.03 -1.78 -9.99
CA PHE A 301 2.69 -1.76 -8.68
C PHE A 301 1.77 -1.11 -7.63
N GLN A 302 1.16 -1.96 -6.80
CA GLN A 302 0.13 -1.55 -5.86
C GLN A 302 0.45 -1.95 -4.42
N TYR A 303 0.15 -1.04 -3.49
CA TYR A 303 0.10 -1.29 -2.05
C TYR A 303 -1.33 -1.21 -1.54
N VAL A 304 -1.62 -1.93 -0.46
CA VAL A 304 -2.79 -1.64 0.36
C VAL A 304 -2.39 -0.64 1.45
N VAL A 305 -3.12 0.46 1.57
CA VAL A 305 -2.95 1.46 2.62
C VAL A 305 -4.32 1.80 3.21
N GLY A 306 -4.48 1.69 4.53
CA GLY A 306 -5.77 1.92 5.19
C GLY A 306 -6.92 1.11 4.58
N GLY A 307 -6.66 -0.14 4.21
CA GLY A 307 -7.61 -1.04 3.59
C GLY A 307 -7.86 -0.82 2.09
N TYR A 308 -7.33 0.23 1.46
CA TYR A 308 -7.55 0.51 0.03
C TYR A 308 -6.30 0.29 -0.83
N PRO A 309 -6.45 -0.14 -2.09
CA PRO A 309 -5.32 -0.26 -3.00
C PRO A 309 -4.86 1.11 -3.52
N TYR A 310 -3.56 1.32 -3.60
CA TYR A 310 -2.92 2.51 -4.16
C TYR A 310 -1.80 2.10 -5.11
N SER A 311 -1.85 2.58 -6.35
CA SER A 311 -0.72 2.56 -7.27
C SER A 311 0.04 3.88 -7.23
N LEU A 312 1.24 3.93 -7.83
CA LEU A 312 1.98 5.18 -8.03
C LEU A 312 1.13 6.21 -8.79
N THR A 313 0.42 5.78 -9.84
CA THR A 313 -0.50 6.60 -10.61
C THR A 313 -1.66 7.12 -9.77
N THR A 314 -2.21 6.27 -8.90
CA THR A 314 -3.34 6.61 -8.01
C THR A 314 -2.92 7.63 -6.95
N ILE A 315 -1.74 7.49 -6.34
CA ILE A 315 -1.23 8.46 -5.38
C ILE A 315 -0.98 9.80 -6.07
N LYS A 316 -0.26 9.80 -7.21
CA LYS A 316 0.06 11.03 -7.94
C LYS A 316 -1.18 11.76 -8.44
N ASN A 317 -2.03 11.09 -9.21
CA ASN A 317 -3.14 11.77 -9.88
C ASN A 317 -4.40 11.83 -9.03
N GLY A 318 -4.65 10.80 -8.23
CA GLY A 318 -5.84 10.69 -7.38
C GLY A 318 -5.73 11.54 -6.14
N ILE A 319 -4.62 11.43 -5.41
CA ILE A 319 -4.43 12.10 -4.13
C ILE A 319 -3.74 13.47 -4.32
N LEU A 320 -2.50 13.48 -4.78
CA LEU A 320 -1.65 14.68 -4.80
C LEU A 320 -2.10 15.74 -5.83
N ARG A 321 -2.70 15.32 -6.95
CA ARG A 321 -3.26 16.22 -7.97
C ARG A 321 -4.77 16.43 -7.83
N GLY A 322 -5.38 16.13 -6.69
CA GLY A 322 -6.81 16.41 -6.44
C GLY A 322 -7.75 15.68 -7.41
N ASN A 323 -7.54 14.37 -7.59
CA ASN A 323 -8.30 13.51 -8.50
C ASN A 323 -8.37 14.01 -9.96
N ARG A 324 -7.29 14.64 -10.44
CA ARG A 324 -7.16 15.03 -11.85
C ARG A 324 -6.88 13.83 -12.74
N ARG A 325 -7.30 13.96 -14.00
CA ARG A 325 -7.03 12.95 -15.02
C ARG A 325 -5.52 12.81 -15.25
N GLN A 326 -5.08 11.58 -15.43
CA GLN A 326 -3.74 11.32 -15.92
C GLN A 326 -3.61 11.89 -17.35
N PRO A 327 -2.44 12.40 -17.75
CA PRO A 327 -2.20 12.78 -19.14
C PRO A 327 -2.60 11.66 -20.10
N TYR A 328 -3.22 12.03 -21.21
CA TYR A 328 -3.70 11.10 -22.24
C TYR A 328 -4.74 10.07 -21.75
N THR A 329 -5.46 10.37 -20.67
CA THR A 329 -6.51 9.51 -20.10
C THR A 329 -7.79 10.30 -19.86
N ILE A 330 -8.94 9.69 -20.18
CA ILE A 330 -10.25 10.33 -20.07
C ILE A 330 -10.86 10.14 -18.68
N VAL A 331 -10.52 9.04 -18.00
CA VAL A 331 -11.13 8.66 -16.72
C VAL A 331 -10.35 9.26 -15.55
N LYS A 332 -11.08 9.72 -14.52
CA LYS A 332 -10.47 10.15 -13.25
C LYS A 332 -10.01 8.93 -12.44
N PRO A 333 -8.93 9.04 -11.65
CA PRO A 333 -8.47 7.94 -10.79
C PRO A 333 -9.55 7.40 -9.83
N PHE A 334 -10.40 8.28 -9.30
CA PHE A 334 -11.46 7.93 -8.35
C PHE A 334 -12.83 8.37 -8.87
N GLY A 335 -13.81 7.47 -8.72
CA GLY A 335 -15.23 7.75 -8.98
C GLY A 335 -15.88 8.52 -7.82
N ALA A 336 -17.11 9.02 -8.02
CA ALA A 336 -17.79 9.88 -7.05
C ALA A 336 -18.10 9.22 -5.69
N SER A 337 -18.26 7.89 -5.67
CA SER A 337 -18.50 7.09 -4.47
C SER A 337 -17.24 6.58 -3.79
N ASP A 338 -16.05 6.90 -4.33
CA ASP A 338 -14.79 6.38 -3.79
C ASP A 338 -14.38 7.17 -2.55
N LYS A 339 -14.32 6.49 -1.39
CA LYS A 339 -13.91 7.10 -0.12
C LYS A 339 -12.53 7.76 -0.16
N ARG A 340 -11.63 7.30 -1.04
CA ARG A 340 -10.29 7.90 -1.17
C ARG A 340 -10.33 9.36 -1.67
N LEU A 341 -11.47 9.84 -2.16
CA LEU A 341 -11.67 11.27 -2.47
C LEU A 341 -11.49 12.17 -1.26
N GLU A 342 -11.82 11.71 -0.05
CA GLU A 342 -11.64 12.49 1.19
C GLU A 342 -10.16 12.81 1.48
N LEU A 343 -9.26 11.99 0.93
CA LEU A 343 -7.82 12.13 1.07
C LEU A 343 -7.21 13.00 -0.04
N ALA A 344 -7.97 13.31 -1.09
CA ALA A 344 -7.46 14.07 -2.22
C ALA A 344 -7.23 15.54 -1.86
N GLU A 345 -6.16 16.12 -2.41
CA GLU A 345 -5.87 17.53 -2.18
C GLU A 345 -6.93 18.43 -2.86
N THR A 346 -7.41 19.43 -2.12
CA THR A 346 -8.48 20.33 -2.59
C THR A 346 -8.00 21.25 -3.70
N LYS A 347 -6.75 21.68 -3.63
CA LYS A 347 -6.08 22.51 -4.63
C LYS A 347 -4.85 21.78 -5.16
N VAL A 348 -4.70 21.79 -6.48
CA VAL A 348 -3.50 21.24 -7.11
C VAL A 348 -2.32 22.15 -6.84
N ASN A 349 -1.29 21.59 -6.20
CA ASN A 349 0.00 22.23 -6.01
C ASN A 349 0.97 21.74 -7.11
N PRO A 350 1.35 22.57 -8.11
CA PRO A 350 2.21 22.13 -9.21
C PRO A 350 3.60 21.68 -8.76
N LEU A 351 4.04 22.09 -7.57
CA LEU A 351 5.33 21.70 -6.99
C LEU A 351 5.46 20.20 -6.78
N VAL A 352 4.35 19.46 -6.62
CA VAL A 352 4.39 18.00 -6.45
C VAL A 352 5.08 17.30 -7.63
N HIS A 353 5.03 17.85 -8.83
CA HIS A 353 5.68 17.26 -10.01
C HIS A 353 7.21 17.24 -9.92
N PHE A 354 7.79 18.14 -9.13
CA PHE A 354 9.23 18.23 -8.88
C PHE A 354 9.65 17.51 -7.58
N ALA A 355 8.68 16.95 -6.87
CA ALA A 355 8.90 16.20 -5.63
C ALA A 355 8.83 14.68 -5.81
N LEU A 356 8.13 14.25 -6.86
CA LEU A 356 7.92 12.84 -7.16
C LEU A 356 9.06 12.31 -8.02
N CYS A 357 9.84 11.38 -7.47
CA CYS A 357 10.83 10.65 -8.25
C CYS A 357 10.17 9.44 -8.91
N ASN A 358 10.40 9.27 -10.22
CA ASN A 358 9.91 8.13 -11.00
C ASN A 358 11.02 7.10 -11.29
N ALA A 359 12.16 7.20 -10.59
CA ALA A 359 13.35 6.37 -10.79
C ALA A 359 13.92 6.42 -12.22
N THR A 360 13.95 7.60 -12.84
CA THR A 360 14.55 7.81 -14.16
C THR A 360 15.56 8.95 -14.14
N ARG A 361 16.49 8.98 -15.10
CA ARG A 361 17.54 10.01 -15.17
C ARG A 361 17.00 11.44 -15.28
N SER A 362 15.92 11.66 -16.03
CA SER A 362 15.27 12.98 -16.12
C SER A 362 14.19 13.23 -15.05
N SER A 363 14.04 12.33 -14.07
CA SER A 363 13.13 12.57 -12.94
C SER A 363 13.77 13.44 -11.87
N PRO A 364 12.96 14.15 -11.04
CA PRO A 364 13.49 14.90 -9.93
C PRO A 364 14.29 14.04 -8.94
N THR A 365 15.28 14.68 -8.29
CA THR A 365 16.10 14.09 -7.23
C THR A 365 15.23 13.41 -6.17
N VAL A 366 15.61 12.20 -5.76
CA VAL A 366 14.86 11.45 -4.74
C VAL A 366 14.95 12.20 -3.40
N ARG A 367 13.78 12.52 -2.82
CA ARG A 367 13.69 13.18 -1.50
C ARG A 367 12.57 12.58 -0.66
N PHE A 368 12.71 12.75 0.65
CA PHE A 368 11.68 12.48 1.63
C PHE A 368 11.43 13.73 2.45
N TYR A 369 10.14 14.04 2.65
CA TYR A 369 9.64 15.31 3.14
C TYR A 369 9.24 15.24 4.61
N SER A 370 9.44 16.33 5.34
CA SER A 370 8.99 16.45 6.73
C SER A 370 7.50 16.79 6.82
N ALA A 371 6.86 16.38 7.92
CA ALA A 371 5.45 16.68 8.17
C ALA A 371 5.23 18.15 8.56
N GLN A 372 6.21 18.78 9.21
CA GLN A 372 6.13 20.14 9.74
C GLN A 372 6.48 21.23 8.72
N GLY A 373 7.08 20.87 7.57
CA GLY A 373 7.67 21.84 6.64
C GLY A 373 7.63 21.45 5.15
N VAL A 374 6.62 20.70 4.71
CA VAL A 374 6.55 20.18 3.34
C VAL A 374 6.55 21.28 2.27
N GLU A 375 5.84 22.39 2.46
CA GLU A 375 5.73 23.44 1.43
C GLU A 375 7.06 24.14 1.10
N PRO A 376 7.86 24.62 2.09
CA PRO A 376 9.21 25.11 1.82
C PRO A 376 10.12 24.07 1.13
N GLU A 377 10.04 22.80 1.54
CA GLU A 377 10.83 21.72 0.94
C GLU A 377 10.43 21.45 -0.52
N LEU A 378 9.13 21.53 -0.84
CA LEU A 378 8.62 21.44 -2.20
C LEU A 378 9.13 22.59 -3.08
N ARG A 379 9.13 23.82 -2.56
CA ARG A 379 9.69 24.98 -3.27
C ARG A 379 11.18 24.82 -3.53
N HIS A 380 11.92 24.33 -2.54
CA HIS A 380 13.34 24.06 -2.68
C HIS A 380 13.61 22.98 -3.74
N ALA A 381 12.86 21.87 -3.71
CA ALA A 381 12.95 20.81 -4.70
C ALA A 381 12.67 21.30 -6.13
N ALA A 382 11.66 22.15 -6.30
CA ALA A 382 11.34 22.75 -7.60
C ALA A 382 12.45 23.69 -8.09
N ARG A 383 12.98 24.55 -7.21
CA ARG A 383 14.12 25.43 -7.55
C ARG A 383 15.32 24.61 -7.99
N GLU A 384 15.75 23.63 -7.20
CA GLU A 384 16.90 22.80 -7.55
C GLU A 384 16.72 22.13 -8.91
N PHE A 385 15.53 21.56 -9.17
CA PHE A 385 15.25 20.89 -10.45
C PHE A 385 15.26 21.85 -11.65
N LEU A 386 14.68 23.05 -11.52
CA LEU A 386 14.61 24.02 -12.63
C LEU A 386 15.98 24.65 -12.91
N LEU A 387 16.80 24.85 -11.88
CA LEU A 387 18.18 25.32 -12.01
C LEU A 387 19.04 24.29 -12.75
N ASP A 388 18.86 23.03 -12.42
CA ASP A 388 19.61 21.90 -12.93
C ASP A 388 19.11 21.40 -14.30
N GLY A 389 18.96 22.33 -15.23
CA GLY A 389 18.59 22.00 -16.62
C GLY A 389 17.10 21.75 -16.84
N GLY A 390 16.24 21.86 -15.82
CA GLY A 390 14.79 21.76 -16.01
C GLY A 390 14.19 22.86 -16.90
N VAL A 391 14.91 23.99 -17.05
CA VAL A 391 14.58 25.12 -17.92
C VAL A 391 15.86 25.70 -18.53
N GLU A 392 15.87 25.86 -19.85
CA GLU A 392 16.91 26.57 -20.59
C GLU A 392 16.28 27.69 -21.43
N ILE A 393 16.94 28.84 -21.50
CA ILE A 393 16.42 30.05 -22.16
C ILE A 393 17.40 30.45 -23.27
N ASP A 394 16.91 30.44 -24.50
CA ASP A 394 17.64 30.91 -25.67
C ASP A 394 17.08 32.27 -26.08
N LEU A 395 17.89 33.32 -25.91
CA LEU A 395 17.52 34.69 -26.27
C LEU A 395 17.58 34.95 -27.79
N GLU A 396 18.46 34.26 -28.52
CA GLU A 396 18.66 34.49 -29.95
C GLU A 396 17.44 33.99 -30.72
N THR A 397 16.98 32.78 -30.40
CA THR A 397 15.79 32.19 -31.02
C THR A 397 14.49 32.55 -30.29
N ARG A 398 14.57 33.26 -29.16
CA ARG A 398 13.45 33.56 -28.24
C ARG A 398 12.67 32.31 -27.83
N THR A 399 13.41 31.24 -27.54
CA THR A 399 12.85 29.92 -27.21
C THR A 399 13.13 29.56 -25.75
N VAL A 400 12.09 29.15 -25.03
CA VAL A 400 12.21 28.59 -23.68
C VAL A 400 12.04 27.08 -23.75
N HIS A 401 13.12 26.34 -23.44
CA HIS A 401 13.15 24.89 -23.41
C HIS A 401 12.77 24.38 -22.02
N LEU A 402 11.58 23.78 -21.90
CA LEU A 402 11.03 23.28 -20.66
C LEU A 402 11.16 21.76 -20.53
N THR A 403 11.27 21.26 -19.30
CA THR A 403 11.17 19.82 -19.04
C THR A 403 9.88 19.20 -19.61
N ARG A 404 9.96 17.96 -20.08
CA ARG A 404 8.80 17.21 -20.58
C ARG A 404 7.72 16.97 -19.53
N ILE A 405 8.06 17.08 -18.24
CA ILE A 405 7.09 17.00 -17.13
C ILE A 405 6.02 18.10 -17.26
N ILE A 406 6.44 19.34 -17.57
CA ILE A 406 5.52 20.47 -17.76
C ILE A 406 4.64 20.24 -18.97
N LYS A 407 5.15 19.62 -20.05
CA LYS A 407 4.33 19.24 -21.22
C LYS A 407 3.18 18.30 -20.85
N TRP A 408 3.48 17.24 -20.11
CA TRP A 408 2.48 16.23 -19.76
C TRP A 408 1.41 16.79 -18.81
N TYR A 409 1.81 17.70 -17.92
CA TYR A 409 0.97 18.23 -16.87
C TYR A 409 0.66 19.72 -17.04
N SER A 410 0.66 20.24 -18.27
CA SER A 410 0.49 21.67 -18.56
C SER A 410 -0.77 22.28 -17.93
N ALA A 411 -1.86 21.51 -17.88
CA ALA A 411 -3.11 21.91 -17.23
C ALA A 411 -2.98 22.23 -15.73
N ASP A 412 -1.89 21.81 -15.07
CA ASP A 412 -1.60 22.13 -13.67
C ASP A 412 -0.84 23.45 -13.53
N PHE A 413 -0.15 23.92 -14.57
CA PHE A 413 0.70 25.12 -14.56
C PHE A 413 0.02 26.35 -15.18
N GLY A 414 -0.95 26.16 -16.07
CA GLY A 414 -1.61 27.24 -16.82
C GLY A 414 -1.37 27.12 -18.33
N GLN A 415 -1.66 28.17 -19.09
CA GLN A 415 -1.43 28.19 -20.54
C GLN A 415 -0.24 29.09 -20.88
N ASP A 416 0.65 28.59 -21.75
CA ASP A 416 1.77 29.31 -22.37
C ASP A 416 2.49 30.32 -21.45
N ARG A 417 2.11 31.60 -21.52
CA ARG A 417 2.74 32.67 -20.72
C ARG A 417 2.54 32.51 -19.22
N ASP A 418 1.46 31.86 -18.77
CA ASP A 418 1.22 31.58 -17.36
C ASP A 418 2.22 30.54 -16.83
N ILE A 419 2.62 29.57 -17.66
CA ILE A 419 3.68 28.61 -17.32
C ILE A 419 4.99 29.37 -17.08
N LEU A 420 5.34 30.30 -17.98
CA LEU A 420 6.54 31.11 -17.86
C LEU A 420 6.52 31.99 -16.60
N ARG A 421 5.40 32.66 -16.32
CA ARG A 421 5.19 33.44 -15.09
C ARG A 421 5.28 32.58 -13.83
N TRP A 422 4.77 31.35 -13.88
CA TRP A 422 4.85 30.41 -12.77
C TRP A 422 6.31 30.02 -12.50
N ILE A 423 7.03 29.60 -13.55
CA ILE A 423 8.45 29.19 -13.48
C ILE A 423 9.33 30.32 -12.94
N LEU A 424 9.06 31.57 -13.34
CA LEU A 424 9.83 32.74 -12.93
C LEU A 424 10.04 32.83 -11.40
N ASN A 425 9.07 32.37 -10.60
CA ASN A 425 9.13 32.40 -9.14
C ASN A 425 10.15 31.40 -8.53
N TYR A 426 10.69 30.51 -9.36
CA TYR A 426 11.56 29.40 -8.96
C TYR A 426 12.90 29.35 -9.71
N LEU A 427 13.17 30.33 -10.58
CA LEU A 427 14.47 30.48 -11.24
C LEU A 427 15.46 31.24 -10.35
N ASP A 428 16.76 31.07 -10.62
CA ASP A 428 17.81 31.93 -10.08
C ASP A 428 17.71 33.35 -10.69
N PRO A 429 18.34 34.36 -10.07
CA PRO A 429 18.32 35.73 -10.57
C PRO A 429 18.77 35.88 -12.02
N THR A 430 19.71 35.07 -12.51
CA THR A 430 20.22 35.15 -13.88
C THR A 430 19.18 34.65 -14.86
N LYS A 431 18.69 33.42 -14.73
CA LYS A 431 17.63 32.88 -15.62
C LYS A 431 16.32 33.67 -15.47
N ALA A 432 15.98 34.14 -14.28
CA ALA A 432 14.81 34.99 -14.04
C ALA A 432 14.92 36.34 -14.79
N GLY A 433 16.10 36.96 -14.81
CA GLY A 433 16.36 38.18 -15.57
C GLY A 433 16.15 37.98 -17.07
N LEU A 434 16.73 36.91 -17.63
CA LEU A 434 16.57 36.55 -19.04
C LEU A 434 15.10 36.33 -19.41
N LEU A 435 14.36 35.56 -18.59
CA LEU A 435 12.95 35.30 -18.84
C LEU A 435 12.10 36.57 -18.70
N THR A 436 12.42 37.43 -17.73
CA THR A 436 11.73 38.71 -17.52
C THR A 436 11.91 39.64 -18.71
N HIS A 437 13.13 39.71 -19.27
CA HIS A 437 13.41 40.45 -20.51
C HIS A 437 12.51 39.95 -21.64
N LEU A 438 12.51 38.64 -21.92
CA LEU A 438 11.65 38.06 -22.96
C LEU A 438 10.16 38.35 -22.76
N LEU A 439 9.68 38.30 -21.50
CA LEU A 439 8.29 38.57 -21.15
C LEU A 439 7.90 40.05 -21.32
N ASN A 440 8.81 40.98 -21.03
CA ASN A 440 8.52 42.42 -21.06
C ASN A 440 8.61 43.02 -22.47
N ASP A 441 9.43 42.45 -23.35
CA ASP A 441 9.64 42.97 -24.71
C ASP A 441 8.40 42.86 -25.62
N GLY A 442 7.33 42.18 -25.19
CA GLY A 442 6.08 42.03 -25.94
C GLY A 442 6.15 41.11 -27.17
N GLY A 443 7.34 40.74 -27.64
CA GLY A 443 7.53 39.85 -28.78
C GLY A 443 7.07 38.40 -28.52
N PRO A 444 6.82 37.60 -29.57
CA PRO A 444 6.46 36.20 -29.42
C PRO A 444 7.57 35.41 -28.70
N ILE A 445 7.18 34.44 -27.89
CA ILE A 445 8.07 33.52 -27.18
C ILE A 445 7.68 32.10 -27.58
N SER A 446 8.65 31.34 -28.07
CA SER A 446 8.44 29.93 -28.41
C SER A 446 8.68 29.05 -27.18
N ILE A 447 7.81 28.06 -26.94
CA ILE A 447 8.02 27.05 -25.88
C ILE A 447 8.37 25.74 -26.54
N ALA A 448 9.59 25.27 -26.33
CA ALA A 448 10.06 23.97 -26.73
C ALA A 448 10.13 23.04 -25.52
N TYR A 449 10.06 21.73 -25.74
CA TYR A 449 10.15 20.74 -24.67
C TYR A 449 11.37 19.84 -24.86
N GLN A 450 12.14 19.68 -23.80
CA GLN A 450 13.32 18.83 -23.77
C GLN A 450 12.94 17.35 -23.87
N ASP A 451 13.90 16.54 -24.31
CA ASP A 451 13.77 15.09 -24.24
C ASP A 451 13.76 14.61 -22.79
N TYR A 452 13.10 13.47 -22.56
CA TYR A 452 13.03 12.86 -21.25
C TYR A 452 13.73 11.52 -21.30
N ASP A 453 14.85 11.42 -20.61
CA ASP A 453 15.62 10.21 -20.43
C ASP A 453 14.90 9.31 -19.43
N TRP A 454 14.35 8.24 -19.98
CA TRP A 454 13.61 7.24 -19.24
C TRP A 454 14.50 6.20 -18.61
N SER A 455 15.80 6.16 -18.90
CA SER A 455 16.72 5.16 -18.34
C SER A 455 16.83 5.28 -16.82
N LEU A 456 17.18 4.16 -16.17
CA LEU A 456 17.19 4.05 -14.72
C LEU A 456 18.23 5.01 -14.13
N ASN A 457 17.88 5.65 -13.02
CA ASN A 457 18.80 6.47 -12.26
C ASN A 457 19.67 5.61 -11.31
N ALA A 458 20.39 4.65 -11.86
CA ALA A 458 21.29 3.76 -11.14
C ALA A 458 22.73 4.29 -11.10
#